data_AF-K1ZZY5-F1
#
_entry.id   AF-K1ZZY5-F1
#
_cell.length_a   1.000
_cell.length_b   1.000
_cell.length_c   1.000
_cell.angle_alpha   90.00
_cell.angle_beta   90.00
_cell.angle_gamma   90.00
#
_symmetry.space_group_name_H-M   'P 1'
#
loop_
_entity.id
_entity.type
_entity.pdbx_description
1 polymer ?
#
loop_
_entity_poly.entity_id
_entity_poly.type
_entity_poly.pdbx_seq_one_letter_code
_entity_poly.pdbx_strand_id
1 'polypeptide(L)'
;MGIDKIIKSKSRAFLTFCFFFILGVSVFSWITNESNLKFYLFYILFFDLLLLIFFWSNFKKRFFTICCLFFILGGLRFCLSIPNFQENNLIYYNGRNVQMVGKVSNEIVIKENNNQVVVTVSSVYGKKVTGKVLLYLP
;
A
#
# COMPACT_ATOMS: atom_id res chain seq x y z
N MET A 1 -17.83 -30.15 13.19
CA MET A 1 -17.60 -31.15 12.12
C MET A 1 -17.20 -30.55 10.76
N GLY A 2 -17.59 -29.33 10.38
CA GLY A 2 -17.19 -28.73 9.09
C GLY A 2 -15.76 -28.17 9.04
N ILE A 3 -15.33 -27.47 10.10
CA ILE A 3 -14.02 -26.79 10.16
C ILE A 3 -12.86 -27.80 10.05
N ASP A 4 -12.98 -28.96 10.70
CA ASP A 4 -11.93 -30.00 10.67
C ASP A 4 -11.69 -30.57 9.26
N LYS A 5 -12.72 -30.61 8.39
CA LYS A 5 -12.59 -31.00 6.98
C LYS A 5 -11.85 -29.96 6.15
N ILE A 6 -12.07 -28.67 6.43
CA ILE A 6 -11.40 -27.56 5.74
C ILE A 6 -9.92 -27.57 6.11
N ILE A 7 -9.60 -27.74 7.39
CA ILE A 7 -8.20 -27.72 7.85
C ILE A 7 -7.43 -28.96 7.39
N LYS A 8 -8.05 -30.14 7.31
CA LYS A 8 -7.38 -31.36 6.79
C LYS A 8 -7.10 -31.31 5.29
N SER A 9 -7.84 -30.51 4.51
CA SER A 9 -7.65 -30.39 3.07
C SER A 9 -6.65 -29.28 2.74
N LYS A 10 -5.44 -29.65 2.26
CA LYS A 10 -4.37 -28.68 1.93
C LYS A 10 -4.83 -27.55 1.01
N SER A 11 -5.60 -27.88 -0.03
CA SER A 11 -6.13 -26.89 -0.99
C SER A 11 -7.14 -25.91 -0.36
N ARG A 12 -8.05 -26.41 0.49
CA ARG A 12 -9.08 -25.56 1.13
C ARG A 12 -8.48 -24.67 2.21
N ALA A 13 -7.49 -25.16 2.94
CA ALA A 13 -6.72 -24.35 3.90
C ALA A 13 -6.03 -23.17 3.21
N PHE A 14 -5.35 -23.42 2.08
CA PHE A 14 -4.71 -22.37 1.28
C PHE A 14 -5.73 -21.34 0.76
N LEU A 15 -6.85 -21.80 0.20
CA LEU A 15 -7.92 -20.90 -0.28
C LEU A 15 -8.47 -20.01 0.85
N THR A 16 -8.61 -20.56 2.06
CA THR A 16 -9.04 -19.81 3.24
C THR A 16 -8.03 -18.72 3.58
N PHE A 17 -6.73 -19.02 3.59
CA PHE A 17 -5.69 -18.01 3.86
C PHE A 17 -5.67 -16.91 2.80
N CYS A 18 -5.79 -17.26 1.52
CA CYS A 18 -5.91 -16.27 0.44
C CYS A 18 -7.15 -15.38 0.63
N PHE A 19 -8.28 -15.96 1.02
CA PHE A 19 -9.50 -15.19 1.26
C PHE A 19 -9.32 -14.18 2.41
N PHE A 20 -8.73 -14.61 3.53
CA PHE A 20 -8.41 -13.71 4.65
C PHE A 20 -7.40 -12.62 4.27
N PHE A 21 -6.41 -12.95 3.44
CA PHE A 21 -5.44 -11.98 2.94
C PHE A 21 -6.12 -10.89 2.08
N ILE A 22 -6.97 -11.30 1.13
CA ILE A 22 -7.72 -10.37 0.28
C ILE A 22 -8.67 -9.53 1.13
N LEU A 23 -9.38 -10.13 2.09
CA LEU A 23 -10.24 -9.41 3.04
C LEU A 23 -9.46 -8.35 3.82
N GLY A 24 -8.24 -8.67 4.26
CA GLY A 24 -7.35 -7.73 4.93
C GLY A 24 -7.09 -6.51 4.06
N VAL A 25 -6.67 -6.71 2.81
CA VAL A 25 -6.46 -5.61 1.85
C VAL A 25 -7.74 -4.77 1.67
N SER A 26 -8.89 -5.41 1.52
CA SER A 26 -10.18 -4.72 1.33
C SER A 26 -10.59 -3.85 2.52
N VAL A 27 -10.47 -4.37 3.75
CA VAL A 27 -10.82 -3.63 4.97
C VAL A 27 -9.87 -2.44 5.17
N PHE A 28 -8.56 -2.65 5.01
CA PHE A 28 -7.58 -1.58 5.16
C PHE A 28 -7.69 -0.52 4.06
N SER A 29 -8.20 -0.87 2.87
CA SER A 29 -8.49 0.09 1.81
C SER A 29 -9.51 1.16 2.22
N TRP A 30 -10.49 0.80 3.05
CA TRP A 30 -11.47 1.76 3.55
C TRP A 30 -10.90 2.65 4.67
N ILE A 31 -9.96 2.11 5.46
CA ILE A 31 -9.47 2.76 6.69
C ILE A 31 -8.29 3.73 6.40
N THR A 32 -7.75 3.78 5.17
CA THR A 32 -6.54 4.48 4.69
C THR A 32 -6.25 5.91 5.21
N ASN A 33 -7.22 6.63 5.78
CA ASN A 33 -7.07 8.05 6.09
C ASN A 33 -6.31 8.36 7.39
N GLU A 34 -6.01 7.36 8.22
CA GLU A 34 -5.42 7.58 9.54
C GLU A 34 -3.88 7.42 9.53
N SER A 35 -3.16 8.52 9.79
CA SER A 35 -1.68 8.54 9.78
C SER A 35 -1.02 7.61 10.80
N ASN A 36 -1.77 7.19 11.83
CA ASN A 36 -1.29 6.30 12.89
C ASN A 36 -1.48 4.80 12.61
N LEU A 37 -2.13 4.42 11.50
CA LEU A 37 -2.43 3.01 11.18
C LEU A 37 -1.19 2.12 11.10
N LYS A 38 -0.07 2.66 10.60
CA LYS A 38 1.18 1.90 10.46
C LYS A 38 1.71 1.44 11.82
N PHE A 39 1.59 2.29 12.83
CA PHE A 39 2.00 1.95 14.20
C PHE A 39 1.07 0.90 14.82
N TYR A 40 -0.25 1.07 14.70
CA TYR A 40 -1.21 0.08 15.20
C TYR A 40 -1.06 -1.29 14.53
N LEU A 41 -0.86 -1.31 13.21
CA LEU A 41 -0.58 -2.53 12.44
C LEU A 41 0.65 -3.28 12.96
N PHE A 42 1.72 -2.56 13.30
CA PHE A 42 2.93 -3.15 13.84
C PHE A 42 2.69 -3.81 15.20
N TYR A 43 1.99 -3.14 16.12
CA TYR A 43 1.65 -3.71 17.43
C TYR A 43 0.75 -4.94 17.30
N ILE A 44 -0.27 -4.89 16.44
CA ILE A 44 -1.18 -6.01 16.21
C ILE A 44 -0.42 -7.20 15.60
N LEU A 45 0.47 -6.96 14.63
CA LEU A 45 1.31 -8.02 14.05
C LEU A 45 2.21 -8.67 15.10
N PHE A 46 2.86 -7.87 15.95
CA PHE A 46 3.72 -8.38 17.01
C PHE A 46 2.94 -9.22 18.02
N PHE A 47 1.74 -8.77 18.40
CA PHE A 47 0.86 -9.50 19.30
C PHE A 47 0.39 -10.83 18.70
N ASP A 48 0.03 -10.85 17.41
CA ASP A 48 -0.39 -12.08 16.73
C ASP A 48 0.75 -13.10 16.62
N LEU A 49 2.00 -12.66 16.43
CA LEU A 49 3.18 -13.53 16.47
C LEU A 49 3.38 -14.16 17.85
N LEU A 50 3.18 -13.39 18.93
CA LEU A 50 3.24 -13.94 20.29
C LEU A 50 2.13 -14.97 20.53
N LEU A 51 0.90 -14.69 20.10
CA LEU A 51 -0.21 -15.64 20.19
C LEU A 51 0.07 -16.91 19.40
N LEU A 52 0.75 -16.82 18.25
CA LEU A 52 1.09 -17.96 17.42
C LEU A 52 2.05 -18.92 18.15
N ILE A 53 3.04 -18.36 18.85
CA ILE A 53 4.00 -19.12 19.66
C ILE A 53 3.28 -19.77 20.84
N PHE A 54 2.41 -19.03 21.53
CA PHE A 54 1.68 -19.55 22.69
C PHE A 54 0.68 -20.65 22.32
N PHE A 55 -0.02 -20.51 21.18
CA PHE A 55 -1.01 -21.47 20.72
C PHE A 55 -0.47 -22.58 19.82
N TRP A 56 0.86 -22.73 19.72
CA TRP A 56 1.49 -23.76 18.89
C TRP A 56 1.03 -25.18 19.22
N SER A 57 0.69 -25.44 20.49
CA SER A 57 0.20 -26.72 20.98
C SER A 57 -1.18 -27.11 20.44
N ASN A 58 -2.05 -26.14 20.12
CA ASN A 58 -3.44 -26.39 19.75
C ASN A 58 -3.67 -26.21 18.24
N PHE A 59 -3.91 -27.29 17.51
CA PHE A 59 -4.07 -27.27 16.05
C PHE A 59 -5.15 -26.29 15.54
N LYS A 60 -6.32 -26.25 16.21
CA LYS A 60 -7.43 -25.34 15.83
C LYS A 60 -7.07 -23.88 16.06
N LYS A 61 -6.47 -23.57 17.22
CA LYS A 61 -6.05 -22.21 17.57
C LYS A 61 -4.92 -21.74 16.65
N ARG A 62 -3.95 -22.61 16.37
CA ARG A 62 -2.87 -22.35 15.39
C ARG A 62 -3.42 -21.96 14.02
N PHE A 63 -4.42 -22.69 13.50
CA PHE A 63 -5.03 -22.37 12.22
C PHE A 63 -5.69 -20.98 12.22
N PHE A 64 -6.41 -20.65 13.30
CA PHE A 64 -7.05 -19.34 13.46
C PHE A 64 -6.01 -18.20 13.53
N THR A 65 -4.96 -18.36 14.34
CA THR A 65 -3.89 -17.34 14.44
C THR A 65 -3.17 -17.14 13.12
N ILE A 66 -2.95 -18.19 12.34
CA ILE A 66 -2.37 -18.06 10.98
C ILE A 66 -3.33 -17.29 10.07
N CYS A 67 -4.64 -17.52 10.15
CA CYS A 67 -5.61 -16.73 9.36
C CYS A 67 -5.57 -15.25 9.71
N CYS A 68 -5.52 -14.90 11.01
CA CYS A 68 -5.37 -13.51 11.46
C CYS A 68 -4.06 -12.90 10.97
N LEU A 69 -2.96 -13.66 11.01
CA LEU A 69 -1.66 -13.21 10.51
C LEU A 69 -1.72 -12.88 9.00
N PHE A 70 -2.34 -13.73 8.19
CA PHE A 70 -2.53 -13.44 6.75
C PHE A 70 -3.41 -12.21 6.52
N PHE A 71 -4.43 -11.99 7.34
CA PHE A 71 -5.27 -10.79 7.27
C PHE A 71 -4.45 -9.51 7.55
N ILE A 72 -3.62 -9.50 8.59
CA ILE A 72 -2.77 -8.34 8.93
C ILE A 72 -1.70 -8.11 7.85
N LEU A 73 -1.10 -9.18 7.33
CA LEU A 73 -0.14 -9.08 6.22
C LEU A 73 -0.77 -8.46 4.97
N GLY A 74 -2.04 -8.76 4.69
CA GLY A 74 -2.81 -8.10 3.62
C GLY A 74 -2.88 -6.60 3.83
N GLY A 75 -3.26 -6.16 5.03
CA GLY A 75 -3.31 -4.75 5.41
C GLY A 75 -1.94 -4.05 5.34
N LEU A 76 -0.90 -4.70 5.84
CA LEU A 76 0.47 -4.17 5.80
C LEU A 76 0.95 -3.99 4.34
N ARG A 77 0.72 -4.98 3.47
CA ARG A 77 1.07 -4.90 2.05
C ARG A 77 0.35 -3.75 1.37
N PHE A 78 -0.91 -3.50 1.72
CA PHE A 78 -1.67 -2.36 1.23
C PHE A 78 -1.05 -1.03 1.68
N CYS A 79 -0.75 -0.88 2.99
CA CYS A 79 -0.11 0.32 3.52
C CYS A 79 1.29 0.59 2.92
N LEU A 80 2.04 -0.45 2.55
CA LEU A 80 3.34 -0.31 1.88
C LEU A 80 3.19 0.09 0.40
N SER A 81 2.09 -0.29 -0.25
CA SER A 81 1.84 0.02 -1.66
C SER A 81 1.36 1.45 -1.89
N ILE A 82 0.81 2.11 -0.88
CA ILE A 82 0.36 3.50 -0.98
C ILE A 82 1.54 4.45 -0.73
N PRO A 83 1.92 5.29 -1.71
CA PRO A 83 2.93 6.31 -1.49
C PRO A 83 2.41 7.32 -0.46
N ASN A 84 3.27 7.72 0.49
CA ASN A 84 2.92 8.79 1.42
C ASN A 84 2.68 10.09 0.63
N PHE A 85 1.44 10.58 0.64
CA PHE A 85 1.06 11.88 0.09
C PHE A 85 1.55 13.00 1.01
N GLN A 86 2.86 13.21 1.05
CA GLN A 86 3.42 14.41 1.67
C GLN A 86 3.28 15.58 0.70
N GLU A 87 3.07 16.80 1.23
CA GLU A 87 3.01 18.04 0.42
C GLU A 87 4.27 18.28 -0.44
N ASN A 88 5.36 17.59 -0.11
CA ASN A 88 6.64 17.61 -0.82
C ASN A 88 6.68 16.68 -2.05
N ASN A 89 5.65 15.85 -2.25
CA ASN A 89 5.53 14.93 -3.38
C ASN A 89 4.47 15.43 -4.37
N LEU A 90 4.81 15.48 -5.66
CA LEU A 90 3.90 15.91 -6.73
C LEU A 90 2.58 15.13 -6.78
N ILE A 91 2.60 13.87 -6.32
CA ILE A 91 1.42 12.98 -6.25
C ILE A 91 0.31 13.59 -5.36
N TYR A 92 0.67 14.42 -4.36
CA TYR A 92 -0.30 15.13 -3.51
C TYR A 92 -1.16 16.15 -4.28
N TYR A 93 -0.64 16.69 -5.38
CA TYR A 93 -1.32 17.70 -6.19
C TYR A 93 -2.09 17.11 -7.38
N ASN A 94 -2.10 15.78 -7.55
CA ASN A 94 -2.91 15.12 -8.57
C ASN A 94 -4.39 15.47 -8.40
N GLY A 95 -5.04 15.91 -9.49
CA GLY A 95 -6.46 16.29 -9.51
C GLY A 95 -6.76 17.71 -9.02
N ARG A 96 -5.76 18.51 -8.67
CA ARG A 96 -5.93 19.94 -8.31
C ARG A 96 -5.23 20.84 -9.33
N ASN A 97 -5.89 21.94 -9.69
CA ASN A 97 -5.27 23.00 -10.50
C ASN A 97 -4.23 23.73 -9.64
N VAL A 98 -2.94 23.44 -9.84
CA VAL A 98 -1.85 24.07 -9.09
C VAL A 98 -0.85 24.76 -10.01
N GLN A 99 -0.38 25.93 -9.61
CA GLN A 99 0.72 26.61 -10.30
C GLN A 99 2.05 26.02 -9.84
N MET A 100 2.78 25.40 -10.77
CA MET A 100 4.10 24.81 -10.54
C MET A 100 5.18 25.68 -11.18
N VAL A 101 6.29 25.88 -10.46
CA VAL A 101 7.51 26.53 -10.98
C VAL A 101 8.63 25.50 -10.95
N GLY A 102 9.17 25.17 -12.13
CA GLY A 102 10.17 24.12 -12.30
C GLY A 102 11.26 24.54 -13.26
N LYS A 103 12.43 23.90 -13.13
CA LYS A 103 13.52 24.07 -14.08
C LYS A 103 13.42 22.96 -15.14
N VAL A 104 13.44 23.34 -16.41
CA VAL A 104 13.43 22.38 -17.53
C VAL A 104 14.74 21.58 -17.47
N SER A 105 14.62 20.26 -17.35
CA SER A 105 15.75 19.34 -17.20
C SER A 105 16.12 18.78 -18.57
N ASN A 106 16.77 19.61 -19.39
CA ASN A 106 17.67 19.33 -20.51
C ASN A 106 17.47 18.18 -21.53
N GLU A 107 16.37 17.43 -21.55
CA GLU A 107 16.09 16.49 -22.65
C GLU A 107 14.66 16.68 -23.16
N ILE A 108 14.55 17.40 -24.29
CA ILE A 108 13.34 17.38 -25.12
C ILE A 108 13.44 16.11 -25.94
N VAL A 109 12.64 15.09 -25.63
CA VAL A 109 12.54 13.88 -26.45
C VAL A 109 11.57 14.22 -27.59
N ILE A 110 12.13 14.68 -28.72
CA ILE A 110 11.36 14.96 -29.93
C ILE A 110 11.02 13.60 -30.56
N LYS A 111 9.79 13.12 -30.34
CA LYS A 111 9.19 12.09 -31.19
C LYS A 111 8.31 12.81 -32.20
N GLU A 112 8.44 12.44 -33.47
CA GLU A 112 7.92 13.04 -34.73
C GLU A 112 6.49 13.62 -34.77
N ASN A 113 5.70 13.61 -33.69
CA ASN A 113 4.39 14.26 -33.67
C ASN A 113 3.92 14.70 -32.27
N ASN A 114 4.79 14.69 -31.24
CA ASN A 114 4.43 15.11 -29.88
C ASN A 114 5.68 15.53 -29.10
N ASN A 115 5.83 16.84 -28.86
CA ASN A 115 6.93 17.39 -28.08
C ASN A 115 6.68 17.08 -26.60
N GLN A 116 7.40 16.09 -26.07
CA GLN A 116 7.36 15.75 -24.64
C GLN A 116 8.52 16.44 -23.93
N VAL A 117 8.21 17.28 -22.95
CA VAL A 117 9.22 17.95 -22.13
C VAL A 117 9.15 17.40 -20.71
N VAL A 118 10.28 16.87 -20.25
CA VAL A 118 10.46 16.46 -18.85
C VAL A 118 10.86 17.70 -18.04
N VAL A 119 9.93 18.20 -17.23
CA VAL A 119 10.19 19.31 -16.31
C VAL A 119 10.45 18.76 -14.92
N THR A 120 11.59 19.13 -14.34
CA THR A 120 11.87 18.87 -12.93
C THR A 120 11.28 20.02 -12.12
N VAL A 121 10.17 19.75 -11.44
CA VAL A 121 9.49 20.75 -10.62
C VAL A 121 10.35 21.04 -9.40
N SER A 122 10.53 22.33 -9.09
CA SER A 122 11.40 22.80 -8.00
C SER A 122 10.59 23.49 -6.89
N SER A 123 9.43 24.06 -7.21
CA SER A 123 8.54 24.71 -6.25
C SER A 123 7.07 24.67 -6.70
N VAL A 124 6.16 24.43 -5.77
CA VAL A 124 4.71 24.57 -5.96
C VAL A 124 4.21 25.48 -4.84
N TYR A 125 3.57 26.62 -5.17
CA TYR A 125 3.15 27.66 -4.21
C TYR A 125 4.22 28.08 -3.17
N GLY A 126 5.49 28.19 -3.59
CA GLY A 126 6.57 28.64 -2.70
C GLY A 126 7.13 27.57 -1.75
N LYS A 127 6.57 26.34 -1.76
CA LYS A 127 7.13 25.18 -1.06
C LYS A 127 8.00 24.38 -2.03
N LYS A 128 9.19 23.99 -1.58
CA LYS A 128 10.07 23.06 -2.34
C LYS A 128 9.34 21.73 -2.48
N VAL A 129 9.26 21.24 -3.71
CA VAL A 129 8.65 19.95 -4.06
C VAL A 129 9.61 19.28 -5.03
N THR A 130 9.87 17.99 -4.85
CA THR A 130 10.78 17.24 -5.70
C THR A 130 9.99 16.27 -6.58
N GLY A 131 10.10 16.40 -7.89
CA GLY A 131 9.62 15.38 -8.81
C GLY A 131 9.64 15.79 -10.27
N LYS A 132 9.36 14.83 -11.15
CA LYS A 132 9.39 15.01 -12.61
C LYS A 132 7.96 14.99 -13.16
N VAL A 133 7.64 15.94 -14.02
CA VAL A 133 6.36 16.01 -14.74
C VAL A 133 6.63 15.97 -16.24
N LEU A 134 5.80 15.23 -16.96
CA LEU A 134 5.79 15.19 -18.42
C LEU A 134 4.76 16.21 -18.90
N LEU A 135 5.22 17.21 -19.67
CA LEU A 135 4.35 18.17 -20.35
C LEU A 135 4.25 17.80 -21.82
N TYR A 136 3.03 17.78 -22.34
CA TYR A 136 2.73 17.69 -23.76
C TYR A 136 2.51 19.11 -24.28
N LEU A 137 3.38 19.58 -25.17
CA LEU A 137 3.20 20.86 -25.84
C LEU A 137 2.39 20.63 -27.13
N PRO A 138 1.36 21.47 -27.39
CA PRO A 138 0.66 21.47 -28.66
C PRO A 138 1.55 21.94 -29.82
#